data_AF-A0A2V9KWS6-F1
#
_entry.id   AF-A0A2V9KWS6-F1
#
_cell.length_a   1.000
_cell.length_b   1.000
_cell.length_c   1.000
_cell.angle_alpha   90.00
_cell.angle_beta   90.00
_cell.angle_gamma   90.00
#
_symmetry.space_group_name_H-M   'P 1'
#
loop_
_entity.id
_entity.type
_entity.pdbx_description
1 polymer ?
#
loop_
_entity_poly.entity_id
_entity_poly.type
_entity_poly.pdbx_seq_one_letter_code
_entity_poly.pdbx_strand_id
1 'polypeptide(L)'
;MMLLSMICWGSWANTQKLTGDWRFELFYWDYVWGIMLCAVLIGVTFGRSDTASADSFFKNLGGASTTNLVYAFVGGTVFNLANLLLVAAIAIAGLAVAFPVGIGLALVIGSVLNYVITPKGNPLLLFGGIALVVLAIVVDALAYRRQAGGGQV
;
A
#
# COMPACT_ATOMS: atom_id res chain seq x y z
N MET A 1 -9.35 11.35 8.68
CA MET A 1 -8.23 10.61 8.06
C MET A 1 -8.64 9.85 6.80
N MET A 2 -9.77 9.13 6.79
CA MET A 2 -10.19 8.31 5.63
C MET A 2 -10.21 9.08 4.29
N LEU A 3 -10.90 10.23 4.19
CA LEU A 3 -10.98 10.99 2.93
C LEU A 3 -9.61 11.49 2.46
N LEU A 4 -8.82 12.09 3.37
CA LEU A 4 -7.46 12.54 3.06
C LEU A 4 -6.59 11.37 2.59
N SER A 5 -6.67 10.22 3.27
CA SER A 5 -5.92 9.03 2.87
C SER A 5 -6.35 8.49 1.51
N MET A 6 -7.63 8.55 1.15
CA MET A 6 -8.10 8.10 -0.16
C MET A 6 -7.66 9.05 -1.28
N ILE A 7 -7.63 10.36 -1.02
CA ILE A 7 -7.09 11.35 -1.98
C ILE A 7 -5.59 11.12 -2.20
N CYS A 8 -4.82 10.97 -1.11
CA CYS A 8 -3.38 10.72 -1.18
C CYS A 8 -3.04 9.35 -1.79
N TRP A 9 -3.87 8.34 -1.55
CA TRP A 9 -3.66 7.00 -2.12
C TRP A 9 -4.01 6.93 -3.60
N GLY A 10 -5.03 7.68 -4.05
CA GLY A 10 -5.38 7.74 -5.47
C GLY A 10 -4.45 8.64 -6.29
N SER A 11 -3.73 9.57 -5.65
CA SER A 11 -2.98 10.59 -6.38
C SER A 11 -1.82 10.03 -7.21
N TRP A 12 -1.07 9.03 -6.70
CA TRP A 12 0.10 8.51 -7.41
C TRP A 12 -0.25 7.83 -8.74
N ALA A 13 -1.35 7.06 -8.80
CA ALA A 13 -1.78 6.41 -10.03
C ALA A 13 -2.28 7.45 -11.06
N ASN A 14 -2.89 8.54 -10.60
CA ASN A 14 -3.32 9.63 -11.48
C ASN A 14 -2.13 10.45 -11.98
N THR A 15 -1.15 10.74 -11.12
CA THR A 15 0.06 11.46 -11.54
C THR A 15 0.93 10.62 -12.48
N GLN A 16 0.97 9.30 -12.31
CA GLN A 16 1.62 8.40 -13.28
C GLN A 16 0.96 8.53 -14.67
N LYS A 17 -0.37 8.53 -14.75
CA LYS A 17 -1.07 8.74 -16.02
C LYS A 17 -0.80 10.12 -16.64
N LEU A 18 -0.63 11.16 -15.82
CA LEU A 18 -0.28 12.51 -16.28
C LEU A 18 1.13 12.58 -16.91
N THR A 19 2.03 11.67 -16.55
CA THR A 19 3.39 11.64 -17.13
C THR A 19 3.45 11.04 -18.54
N GLY A 20 2.34 10.54 -19.08
CA GLY A 20 2.27 9.99 -20.44
C GLY A 20 3.15 8.75 -20.62
N ASP A 21 4.10 8.81 -21.56
CA ASP A 21 4.99 7.70 -21.92
C ASP A 21 6.23 7.58 -21.01
N TRP A 22 6.28 8.29 -19.88
CA TRP A 22 7.39 8.19 -18.96
C TRP A 22 7.49 6.77 -18.38
N ARG A 23 8.73 6.27 -18.28
CA ARG A 23 8.98 4.93 -17.75
C ARG A 23 8.51 4.83 -16.31
N PHE A 24 7.67 3.85 -16.05
CA PHE A 24 7.03 3.67 -14.76
C PHE A 24 8.05 3.43 -13.63
N GLU A 25 9.14 2.74 -13.93
CA GLU A 25 10.20 2.47 -12.95
C GLU A 25 10.88 3.75 -12.49
N LEU A 26 11.12 4.70 -13.41
CA LEU A 26 11.72 6.00 -13.08
C LEU A 26 10.76 6.87 -12.28
N PHE A 27 9.49 6.93 -12.70
CA PHE A 27 8.44 7.61 -11.92
C PHE A 27 8.36 7.06 -10.49
N TYR A 28 8.41 5.74 -10.34
CA TYR A 28 8.33 5.10 -9.02
C TYR A 28 9.56 5.38 -8.16
N TRP A 29 10.75 5.44 -8.76
CA TRP A 29 11.98 5.87 -8.07
C TRP A 29 11.86 7.29 -7.53
N ASP A 30 11.41 8.24 -8.35
CA ASP A 30 11.21 9.63 -7.94
C ASP A 30 10.13 9.72 -6.83
N TYR A 31 9.06 8.94 -6.97
CA TYR A 31 7.99 8.85 -5.98
C TYR A 31 8.49 8.37 -4.60
N VAL A 32 9.34 7.34 -4.56
CA VAL A 32 9.92 6.82 -3.30
C VAL A 32 10.77 7.89 -2.61
N TRP A 33 11.63 8.59 -3.34
CA TRP A 33 12.42 9.69 -2.78
C TRP A 33 11.54 10.84 -2.29
N GLY A 34 10.49 11.18 -3.04
CA GLY A 34 9.49 12.17 -2.64
C GLY A 34 8.79 11.80 -1.33
N ILE A 35 8.35 10.55 -1.18
CA ILE A 35 7.75 10.07 0.08
C ILE A 35 8.76 10.15 1.22
N MET A 36 10.00 9.72 1.00
CA MET A 36 11.03 9.76 2.03
C MET A 36 11.29 11.18 2.51
N LEU A 37 11.43 12.14 1.57
CA LEU A 37 11.61 13.55 1.89
C LEU A 37 10.41 14.12 2.66
N CYS A 38 9.19 13.84 2.19
CA CYS A 38 7.97 14.25 2.87
C CYS A 38 7.87 13.68 4.29
N ALA A 39 8.23 12.40 4.48
CA ALA A 39 8.24 11.77 5.79
C ALA A 39 9.24 12.44 6.75
N VAL A 40 10.44 12.77 6.27
CA VAL A 40 11.43 13.52 7.06
C VAL A 40 10.95 14.92 7.38
N LEU A 41 10.42 15.66 6.40
CA LEU A 41 9.91 17.01 6.61
C LEU A 41 8.76 17.03 7.62
N ILE A 42 7.79 16.12 7.49
CA ILE A 42 6.66 16.01 8.44
C ILE A 42 7.16 15.60 9.83
N GLY A 43 8.10 14.66 9.93
CA GLY A 43 8.68 14.23 11.20
C GLY A 43 9.42 15.36 11.91
N VAL A 44 10.18 16.18 11.18
CA VAL A 44 10.94 17.31 11.74
C VAL A 44 10.05 18.53 12.02
N THR A 45 8.98 18.74 11.26
CA THR A 45 8.08 19.90 11.47
C THR A 45 6.96 19.56 12.45
N PHE A 46 5.96 18.79 12.00
CA PHE A 46 4.78 18.45 12.79
C PHE A 46 5.10 17.50 13.96
N GLY A 47 6.08 16.62 13.81
CA GLY A 47 6.52 15.70 14.86
C GLY A 47 7.28 16.37 16.02
N ARG A 48 7.56 17.69 15.92
CA ARG A 48 8.28 18.47 16.95
C ARG A 48 7.42 19.52 17.65
N SER A 49 6.10 19.45 17.51
CA SER A 49 5.17 20.48 18.02
C SER A 49 5.28 20.75 19.53
N ASP A 50 5.69 19.76 20.32
CA ASP A 50 6.08 19.92 21.72
C ASP A 50 7.47 19.31 21.94
N THR A 51 8.48 20.17 22.14
CA THR A 51 9.86 19.74 22.37
C THR A 51 10.09 19.15 23.77
N ALA A 52 9.22 19.45 24.73
CA ALA A 52 9.33 18.95 26.10
C ALA A 52 8.75 17.53 26.21
N SER A 53 7.70 17.22 25.45
CA SER A 53 7.07 15.90 25.41
C SER A 53 8.02 14.76 25.03
N ALA A 54 7.80 13.58 25.62
CA ALA A 54 8.47 12.33 25.24
C ALA A 54 8.08 11.85 23.83
N ASP A 55 6.93 12.32 23.32
CA ASP A 55 6.43 12.00 21.97
C ASP A 55 7.09 12.85 20.87
N SER A 56 7.89 13.85 21.26
CA SER A 56 8.65 14.66 20.31
C SER A 56 9.56 13.76 19.47
N PHE A 57 9.53 13.94 18.14
CA PHE A 57 10.12 13.01 17.16
C PHE A 57 11.52 12.48 17.55
N PHE A 58 12.45 13.37 17.88
CA PHE A 58 13.83 12.97 18.22
C PHE A 58 13.96 12.29 19.59
N LYS A 59 13.13 12.68 20.58
CA LYS A 59 13.10 12.03 21.89
C LYS A 59 12.46 10.65 21.80
N ASN A 60 11.38 10.53 21.05
CA ASN A 60 10.72 9.26 20.78
C ASN A 60 11.65 8.29 20.05
N LEU A 61 12.37 8.79 19.02
CA LEU A 61 13.35 7.98 18.27
C LEU A 61 14.53 7.55 19.15
N GLY A 62 15.07 8.43 19.99
CA GLY A 62 16.16 8.09 20.91
C GLY A 62 15.75 7.21 22.09
N GLY A 63 14.47 7.26 22.49
CA GLY A 63 13.90 6.42 23.54
C GLY A 63 13.33 5.08 23.05
N ALA A 64 13.24 4.88 21.74
CA ALA A 64 12.75 3.64 21.16
C ALA A 64 13.74 2.49 21.37
N SER A 65 13.23 1.30 21.70
CA SER A 65 14.07 0.11 21.82
C SER A 65 14.68 -0.28 20.46
N THR A 66 15.91 -0.78 20.46
CA THR A 66 16.59 -1.25 19.25
C THR A 66 15.76 -2.28 18.49
N THR A 67 15.08 -3.18 19.21
CA THR A 67 14.19 -4.18 18.60
C THR A 67 13.05 -3.55 17.80
N ASN A 68 12.41 -2.51 18.34
CA ASN A 68 11.31 -1.83 17.63
C ASN A 68 11.82 -1.08 16.40
N LEU A 69 13.01 -0.47 16.47
CA LEU A 69 13.64 0.18 15.33
C LEU A 69 13.98 -0.82 14.21
N VAL A 70 14.50 -2.00 14.58
CA VAL A 70 14.78 -3.08 13.62
C VAL A 70 13.48 -3.58 12.97
N TYR A 71 12.42 -3.82 13.75
CA TYR A 71 11.13 -4.23 13.19
C TYR A 71 10.52 -3.18 12.26
N ALA A 72 10.59 -1.89 12.62
CA ALA A 72 10.12 -0.81 11.77
C ALA A 72 10.91 -0.74 10.44
N PHE A 73 12.23 -0.88 10.51
CA PHE A 73 13.10 -0.88 9.33
C PHE A 73 12.82 -2.08 8.42
N VAL A 74 12.88 -3.31 8.97
CA VAL A 74 12.65 -4.55 8.20
C VAL A 74 11.24 -4.59 7.63
N GLY A 75 10.23 -4.24 8.43
CA GLY A 75 8.84 -4.15 7.97
C GLY A 75 8.67 -3.15 6.84
N GLY A 76 9.30 -1.97 6.94
CA GLY A 76 9.32 -0.96 5.89
C GLY A 76 10.01 -1.44 4.62
N THR A 77 11.15 -2.13 4.72
CA THR A 77 11.86 -2.71 3.57
C THR A 77 11.02 -3.77 2.86
N VAL A 78 10.42 -4.71 3.60
CA VAL A 78 9.55 -5.75 3.03
C VAL A 78 8.34 -5.12 2.36
N PHE A 79 7.72 -4.11 2.99
CA PHE A 79 6.60 -3.38 2.42
C PHE A 79 6.98 -2.66 1.12
N ASN A 80 8.13 -2.00 1.08
CA ASN A 80 8.59 -1.31 -0.13
C ASN A 80 8.90 -2.30 -1.26
N LEU A 81 9.56 -3.43 -0.95
CA LEU A 81 9.82 -4.49 -1.92
C LEU A 81 8.52 -5.06 -2.50
N ALA A 82 7.51 -5.29 -1.66
CA ALA A 82 6.19 -5.74 -2.13
C ALA A 82 5.55 -4.73 -3.09
N ASN A 83 5.68 -3.42 -2.82
CA ASN A 83 5.19 -2.39 -3.74
C ASN A 83 5.98 -2.35 -5.05
N LEU A 84 7.31 -2.55 -5.02
CA LEU A 84 8.11 -2.64 -6.25
C LEU A 84 7.68 -3.85 -7.11
N LEU A 85 7.38 -4.99 -6.48
CA LEU A 85 6.87 -6.17 -7.18
C LEU A 85 5.46 -5.94 -7.75
N LEU A 86 4.59 -5.24 -7.01
CA LEU A 86 3.28 -4.82 -7.50
C LEU A 86 3.41 -3.91 -8.72
N VAL A 87 4.33 -2.96 -8.68
CA VAL A 87 4.68 -2.06 -9.78
C VAL A 87 5.13 -2.87 -11.00
N ALA A 88 6.05 -3.81 -10.82
CA ALA A 88 6.49 -4.69 -11.90
C ALA A 88 5.32 -5.52 -12.50
N ALA A 89 4.43 -6.03 -11.67
CA ALA A 89 3.23 -6.75 -12.12
C ALA A 89 2.27 -5.84 -12.91
N ILE A 90 2.09 -4.58 -12.49
CA ILE A 90 1.30 -3.58 -13.21
C ILE A 90 1.88 -3.30 -14.60
N ALA A 91 3.20 -3.20 -14.72
CA ALA A 91 3.87 -2.96 -16.01
C ALA A 91 3.65 -4.09 -17.02
N ILE A 92 3.45 -5.33 -16.55
CA ILE A 92 3.28 -6.53 -17.40
C ILE A 92 1.80 -6.83 -17.66
N ALA A 93 0.97 -6.84 -16.62
CA ALA A 93 -0.42 -7.29 -16.67
C ALA A 93 -1.45 -6.14 -16.73
N GLY A 94 -1.00 -4.89 -16.60
CA GLY A 94 -1.84 -3.70 -16.53
C GLY A 94 -2.44 -3.47 -15.14
N LEU A 95 -2.81 -2.21 -14.89
CA LEU A 95 -3.34 -1.76 -13.59
C LEU A 95 -4.65 -2.48 -13.21
N ALA A 96 -5.50 -2.78 -14.19
CA ALA A 96 -6.80 -3.40 -13.98
C ALA A 96 -6.69 -4.82 -13.38
N VAL A 97 -5.67 -5.60 -13.72
CA VAL A 97 -5.51 -6.98 -13.23
C VAL A 97 -4.56 -7.06 -12.05
N ALA A 98 -3.40 -6.39 -12.14
CA ALA A 98 -2.36 -6.50 -11.12
C ALA A 98 -2.79 -5.92 -9.77
N PHE A 99 -3.61 -4.86 -9.77
CA PHE A 99 -4.00 -4.18 -8.54
C PHE A 99 -5.04 -4.97 -7.72
N PRO A 100 -6.16 -5.47 -8.29
CA PRO A 100 -7.09 -6.31 -7.56
C PRO A 100 -6.46 -7.61 -7.07
N VAL A 101 -5.61 -8.24 -7.87
CA VAL A 101 -4.92 -9.48 -7.46
C VAL A 101 -3.90 -9.19 -6.37
N GLY A 102 -3.02 -8.21 -6.55
CA GLY A 102 -1.95 -7.91 -5.58
C GLY A 102 -2.48 -7.44 -4.23
N ILE A 103 -3.25 -6.34 -4.22
CA ILE A 103 -3.77 -5.78 -2.97
C ILE A 103 -4.88 -6.64 -2.39
N GLY A 104 -5.74 -7.21 -3.22
CA GLY A 104 -6.83 -8.07 -2.78
C GLY A 104 -6.34 -9.33 -2.08
N LEU A 105 -5.35 -10.04 -2.66
CA LEU A 105 -4.76 -11.21 -2.00
C LEU A 105 -4.02 -10.83 -0.71
N ALA A 106 -3.28 -9.70 -0.72
CA ALA A 106 -2.63 -9.21 0.50
C ALA A 106 -3.63 -8.94 1.63
N LEU A 107 -4.80 -8.35 1.30
CA LEU A 107 -5.88 -8.14 2.25
C LEU A 107 -6.45 -9.45 2.76
N VAL A 108 -6.74 -10.42 1.89
CA VAL A 108 -7.30 -11.72 2.27
C VAL A 108 -6.33 -12.46 3.20
N ILE A 109 -5.08 -12.65 2.76
CA ILE A 109 -4.06 -13.38 3.53
C ILE A 109 -3.76 -12.65 4.84
N GLY A 110 -3.56 -11.34 4.79
CA GLY A 110 -3.26 -10.53 5.97
C GLY A 110 -4.39 -10.55 7.00
N SER A 111 -5.65 -10.47 6.55
CA SER A 111 -6.81 -10.51 7.45
C SER A 111 -6.98 -11.88 8.10
N VAL A 112 -6.79 -12.97 7.34
CA VAL A 112 -6.84 -14.34 7.88
C VAL A 112 -5.71 -14.55 8.89
N LEU A 113 -4.48 -14.19 8.53
CA LEU A 113 -3.33 -14.31 9.43
C LEU A 113 -3.53 -13.50 10.71
N ASN A 114 -4.02 -12.26 10.60
CA ASN A 114 -4.28 -11.40 11.75
C ASN A 114 -5.32 -12.03 12.68
N TYR A 115 -6.40 -12.59 12.13
CA TYR A 115 -7.43 -13.27 12.91
C TYR A 115 -6.91 -14.53 13.61
N VAL A 116 -6.02 -15.29 12.97
CA VAL A 116 -5.38 -16.47 13.59
C VAL A 116 -4.48 -16.07 14.75
N ILE A 117 -3.68 -15.00 14.60
CA ILE A 117 -2.77 -14.52 15.65
C ILE A 117 -3.55 -13.86 16.79
N THR A 118 -4.59 -13.10 16.48
CA THR A 118 -5.38 -12.34 17.45
C THR A 118 -6.85 -12.36 17.05
N PRO A 119 -7.63 -13.35 17.51
CA PRO A 119 -9.04 -13.47 17.17
C PRO A 119 -9.83 -12.31 17.79
N LYS A 120 -10.08 -11.27 17.00
CA LYS A 120 -10.84 -10.07 17.40
C LYS A 120 -11.93 -9.75 16.38
N GLY A 121 -13.05 -9.23 16.87
CA GLY A 121 -14.18 -8.80 16.05
C GLY A 121 -15.19 -9.90 15.73
N ASN A 122 -16.21 -9.55 14.95
CA ASN A 122 -17.26 -10.48 14.54
C ASN A 122 -16.75 -11.34 13.35
N PRO A 123 -16.62 -12.67 13.50
CA PRO A 123 -16.09 -13.54 12.46
C PRO A 123 -16.95 -13.54 11.20
N LEU A 124 -18.28 -13.46 11.36
CA LEU A 124 -19.21 -13.51 10.23
C LEU A 124 -19.04 -12.28 9.33
N LEU A 125 -18.86 -11.09 9.91
CA LEU A 125 -18.61 -9.87 9.16
C LEU A 125 -17.22 -9.87 8.51
N LEU A 126 -16.20 -10.36 9.23
CA LEU A 126 -14.83 -10.42 8.71
C LEU A 126 -14.73 -11.38 7.52
N PHE A 127 -15.11 -12.64 7.71
CA PHE A 127 -15.02 -13.66 6.67
C PHE A 127 -16.04 -13.45 5.56
N GLY A 128 -17.21 -12.89 5.87
CA GLY A 128 -18.17 -12.45 4.86
C GLY A 128 -17.61 -11.36 3.96
N GLY A 129 -16.95 -10.34 4.53
CA GLY A 129 -16.24 -9.31 3.77
C GLY A 129 -15.10 -9.87 2.92
N ILE A 130 -14.29 -10.77 3.48
CA ILE A 130 -13.22 -11.47 2.75
C ILE A 130 -13.79 -12.26 1.57
N ALA A 131 -14.89 -12.99 1.76
CA ALA A 131 -15.54 -13.73 0.68
C ALA A 131 -16.02 -12.83 -0.46
N LEU A 132 -16.61 -11.67 -0.12
CA LEU A 132 -17.00 -10.66 -1.12
C LEU A 132 -15.80 -10.12 -1.89
N VAL A 133 -14.67 -9.86 -1.23
CA VAL A 133 -13.43 -9.43 -1.89
C VAL A 133 -12.93 -10.50 -2.85
N VAL A 134 -12.88 -11.77 -2.43
CA VAL A 134 -12.48 -12.88 -3.30
C VAL A 134 -13.37 -12.98 -4.54
N LEU A 135 -14.69 -12.88 -4.36
CA LEU A 135 -15.64 -12.86 -5.47
C LEU A 135 -15.40 -11.68 -6.41
N ALA A 136 -15.13 -10.48 -5.88
CA ALA A 136 -14.84 -9.31 -6.69
C ALA A 136 -13.58 -9.49 -7.55
N ILE A 137 -12.50 -10.05 -6.99
CA ILE A 137 -11.26 -10.35 -7.74
C ILE A 137 -11.54 -11.34 -8.87
N VAL A 138 -12.32 -12.40 -8.60
CA VAL A 138 -12.67 -13.40 -9.63
C VAL A 138 -13.50 -12.78 -10.74
N VAL A 139 -14.51 -11.98 -10.41
CA VAL A 139 -15.37 -11.32 -11.40
C VAL A 139 -14.56 -10.33 -12.25
N ASP A 140 -13.68 -9.55 -11.64
CA ASP A 140 -12.81 -8.60 -12.34
C ASP A 140 -11.86 -9.32 -13.32
N ALA A 141 -11.19 -10.39 -12.88
CA ALA A 141 -10.34 -11.20 -13.75
C ALA A 141 -11.12 -11.83 -14.93
N LEU A 142 -12.34 -12.30 -14.69
CA LEU A 142 -13.21 -12.85 -15.73
C LEU A 142 -13.68 -11.78 -16.72
N ALA A 143 -14.00 -10.58 -16.25
CA ALA A 143 -14.39 -9.46 -17.09
C ALA A 143 -13.22 -9.03 -17.99
N TYR A 144 -12.02 -8.89 -17.42
CA TYR A 144 -10.83 -8.53 -18.16
C TYR A 144 -10.48 -9.57 -19.23
N ARG A 145 -10.58 -10.87 -18.91
CA ARG A 145 -10.38 -11.95 -19.89
C ARG A 145 -11.36 -11.85 -21.06
N ARG A 146 -12.62 -11.49 -20.81
CA ARG A 146 -13.62 -11.29 -21.88
C ARG A 146 -13.32 -10.06 -22.73
N GLN A 147 -12.88 -8.97 -22.11
CA GLN A 147 -12.53 -7.74 -22.82
C GLN A 147 -11.30 -7.95 -23.71
N ALA A 148 -10.27 -8.64 -23.20
CA ALA A 148 -9.09 -9.02 -23.98
C ALA A 148 -9.41 -9.98 -25.14
N GLY A 149 -10.41 -10.86 -24.99
CA GLY A 149 -10.89 -11.75 -26.04
C GLY A 149 -11.86 -11.12 -27.05
N GLY A 150 -12.38 -9.92 -26.79
CA GLY A 150 -13.34 -9.22 -27.66
C GLY A 150 -12.73 -8.10 -28.52
N GLY A 151 -11.42 -7.84 -28.39
CA GLY A 151 -10.69 -6.77 -29.09
C GLY A 151 -9.87 -7.24 -30.30
N GLN A 152 -10.16 -8.40 -30.88
CA GLN A 152 -9.58 -8.86 -32.14
C GLN A 152 -10.69 -9.09 -33.18
N VAL A 153 -11.23 -7.98 -33.71
CA VAL A 153 -11.65 -7.82 -35.11
C VAL A 153 -11.57 -6.34 -35.46
#